data_AF-A0A480A3W3-F1
#
_entry.id   AF-A0A480A3W3-F1
#
_cell.length_a   1.000
_cell.length_b   1.000
_cell.length_c   1.000
_cell.angle_alpha   90.00
_cell.angle_beta   90.00
_cell.angle_gamma   90.00
#
_symmetry.space_group_name_H-M   'P 1'
#
loop_
_entity.id
_entity.type
_entity.pdbx_description
1 polymer ?
#
loop_
_entity_poly.entity_id
_entity_poly.type
_entity_poly.pdbx_seq_one_letter_code
_entity_poly.pdbx_strand_id
1 'polypeptide(L)'
;MIKKYKIDLTPLLPLSYKRVFAESHLYFYRNRSRFSDWQGVIIYPSRNIEQSDIYPHRGLLNSEQIHRIYLDELGDIQQLPVWVGLMVLTTLKESQAPAATRYGLLNKPKTLIYQRLEADKHRN
;
A
#
# COMPACT_ATOMS: atom_id res chain seq x y z
N MET A 1 14.22 -16.22 25.65
CA MET A 1 12.76 -15.96 25.68
C MET A 1 12.46 -14.81 24.71
N ILE A 2 11.96 -15.12 23.51
CA ILE A 2 11.58 -14.10 22.53
C ILE A 2 10.11 -13.77 22.78
N LYS A 3 9.81 -12.55 23.25
CA LYS A 3 8.43 -12.07 23.40
C LYS A 3 7.81 -11.96 22.02
N LYS A 4 6.89 -12.88 21.71
CA LYS A 4 6.07 -12.85 20.51
C LYS A 4 5.08 -11.69 20.69
N TYR A 5 5.41 -10.51 20.17
CA TYR A 5 4.44 -9.43 20.01
C TYR A 5 3.46 -9.88 18.93
N LYS A 6 2.35 -10.48 19.37
CA LYS A 6 1.16 -10.62 18.55
C LYS A 6 0.68 -9.19 18.29
N ILE A 7 0.91 -8.69 17.08
CA ILE A 7 0.26 -7.47 16.62
C ILE A 7 -1.22 -7.86 16.51
N ASP A 8 -1.98 -7.66 17.59
CA ASP A 8 -3.42 -7.74 17.54
C ASP A 8 -3.88 -6.56 16.67
N LEU A 9 -4.09 -6.84 15.38
CA LEU A 9 -4.83 -5.99 14.46
C LEU A 9 -6.33 -6.12 14.76
N THR A 10 -6.73 -5.93 16.02
CA THR A 10 -8.10 -5.48 16.31
C THR A 10 -8.32 -4.27 15.42
N PRO A 11 -9.43 -4.19 14.66
CA PRO A 11 -9.57 -3.18 13.61
C PRO A 11 -9.56 -1.83 14.29
N LEU A 12 -8.40 -1.17 14.28
CA LEU A 12 -8.30 0.27 14.45
C LEU A 12 -9.29 0.80 13.42
N LEU A 13 -10.40 1.37 13.92
CA LEU A 13 -11.52 1.95 13.18
C LEU A 13 -11.20 2.05 11.68
N PRO A 14 -11.88 1.26 10.81
CA PRO A 14 -11.44 1.03 9.43
C PRO A 14 -11.07 2.36 8.78
N LEU A 15 -10.04 2.34 7.93
CA LEU A 15 -9.60 3.43 7.05
C LEU A 15 -10.79 4.03 6.27
N SER A 16 -11.63 4.79 6.96
CA SER A 16 -12.81 5.37 6.38
C SER A 16 -12.34 6.42 5.41
N TYR A 17 -12.95 6.46 4.24
CA TYR A 17 -12.62 7.45 3.22
C TYR A 17 -12.69 8.86 3.81
N LYS A 18 -13.66 9.09 4.70
CA LYS A 18 -13.82 10.31 5.49
C LYS A 18 -12.54 10.70 6.23
N ARG A 19 -11.97 9.79 7.02
CA ARG A 19 -10.77 10.07 7.82
C ARG A 19 -9.53 10.27 6.94
N VAL A 20 -9.31 9.38 5.97
CA VAL A 20 -8.16 9.47 5.05
C VAL A 20 -8.17 10.80 4.32
N PHE A 21 -9.32 11.20 3.77
CA PHE A 21 -9.42 12.47 3.06
C PHE A 21 -9.30 13.66 4.01
N ALA A 22 -9.95 13.65 5.17
CA ALA A 22 -9.83 14.75 6.13
C ALA A 22 -8.38 14.97 6.57
N GLU A 23 -7.66 13.91 6.93
CA GLU A 23 -6.27 13.99 7.37
C GLU A 23 -5.34 14.38 6.21
N SER A 24 -5.54 13.83 5.01
CA SER A 24 -4.75 14.18 3.83
C SER A 24 -4.90 15.66 3.45
N HIS A 25 -6.14 16.16 3.38
CA HIS A 25 -6.40 17.56 3.07
C HIS A 25 -5.83 18.50 4.14
N LEU A 26 -5.91 18.11 5.41
CA LEU A 26 -5.30 18.88 6.50
C LEU A 26 -3.77 18.94 6.37
N TYR A 27 -3.14 17.83 6.00
CA TYR A 27 -1.71 17.79 5.73
C TYR A 27 -1.33 18.72 4.56
N PHE A 28 -2.02 18.61 3.42
CA PHE A 28 -1.75 19.46 2.26
C PHE A 28 -2.00 20.94 2.55
N TYR A 29 -3.04 21.27 3.31
CA TYR A 29 -3.30 22.63 3.74
C TYR A 29 -2.11 23.22 4.52
N ARG A 30 -1.54 22.46 5.46
CA ARG A 30 -0.37 22.88 6.25
C ARG A 30 0.91 22.97 5.43
N ASN A 31 0.99 22.25 4.31
CA ASN A 31 2.18 22.16 3.46
C ASN A 31 1.97 22.74 2.06
N ARG A 32 1.00 23.64 1.90
CA ARG A 32 0.56 24.17 0.59
C ARG A 32 1.66 24.81 -0.27
N SER A 33 2.74 25.32 0.34
CA SER A 33 3.87 25.91 -0.39
C SER A 33 4.74 24.86 -1.10
N ARG A 34 4.59 23.58 -0.75
CA ARG A 34 5.43 22.48 -1.25
C ARG A 34 4.74 21.62 -2.30
N PHE A 35 3.42 21.71 -2.43
CA PHE A 35 2.62 20.80 -3.25
C PHE A 35 1.56 21.59 -4.01
N SER A 36 1.57 21.48 -5.34
CA SER A 36 0.56 22.04 -6.24
C SER A 36 -0.46 21.01 -6.70
N ASP A 37 -0.15 19.73 -6.56
CA ASP A 37 -1.01 18.60 -6.91
C ASP A 37 -0.72 17.42 -5.96
N TRP A 38 -1.66 16.48 -5.87
CA TRP A 38 -1.55 15.32 -4.99
C TRP A 38 -2.17 14.07 -5.63
N GLN A 39 -1.58 12.93 -5.32
CA GLN A 39 -2.15 11.62 -5.59
C GLN A 39 -2.14 10.77 -4.31
N GLY A 40 -3.18 9.97 -4.13
CA GLY A 40 -3.35 9.08 -3.00
C GLY A 40 -3.57 7.65 -3.47
N VAL A 41 -2.89 6.70 -2.81
CA VAL A 41 -3.09 5.27 -3.04
C VAL A 41 -3.71 4.65 -1.80
N ILE A 42 -4.84 3.98 -1.98
CA ILE A 42 -5.56 3.30 -0.90
C ILE A 42 -5.47 1.80 -1.17
N ILE A 43 -4.83 1.08 -0.25
CA ILE A 43 -4.52 -0.33 -0.39
C ILE A 43 -5.47 -1.14 0.49
N TYR A 44 -6.22 -2.06 -0.12
CA TYR A 44 -7.08 -3.02 0.57
C TYR A 44 -6.55 -4.43 0.37
N PRO A 45 -6.60 -5.29 1.40
CA PRO A 45 -6.42 -6.73 1.23
C PRO A 45 -7.31 -7.37 0.15
N SER A 46 -8.58 -6.98 0.08
CA SER A 46 -9.53 -7.41 -0.96
C SER A 46 -10.67 -6.42 -1.17
N ARG A 47 -11.40 -6.53 -2.28
CA ARG A 47 -12.57 -5.69 -2.56
C ARG A 47 -13.71 -5.90 -1.57
N ASN A 48 -13.88 -7.12 -1.07
CA ASN A 48 -14.98 -7.47 -0.17
C ASN A 48 -14.87 -6.84 1.23
N ILE A 49 -13.67 -6.38 1.61
CA ILE A 49 -13.46 -5.67 2.87
C ILE A 49 -13.44 -4.15 2.69
N GLU A 50 -13.53 -3.67 1.45
CA GLU A 50 -13.69 -2.23 1.19
C GLU A 50 -15.00 -1.75 1.80
N GLN A 51 -14.98 -0.53 2.34
CA GLN A 51 -16.18 0.10 2.88
C GLN A 51 -17.26 0.26 1.79
N SER A 52 -18.51 -0.03 2.14
CA SER A 52 -19.65 0.05 1.21
C SER A 52 -20.14 1.49 0.97
N ASP A 53 -19.98 2.39 1.94
CA ASP A 53 -20.39 3.80 1.84
C ASP A 53 -19.36 4.64 1.08
N ILE A 54 -19.30 4.44 -0.25
CA ILE A 54 -18.40 5.17 -1.14
C ILE A 54 -19.05 6.40 -1.78
N TYR A 55 -20.38 6.46 -1.80
CA TYR A 55 -21.14 7.47 -2.52
C TYR A 55 -20.78 8.92 -2.13
N PRO A 56 -20.57 9.26 -0.85
CA PRO A 56 -20.16 10.61 -0.44
C PRO A 56 -18.84 11.05 -1.05
N HIS A 57 -17.96 10.12 -1.39
CA HIS A 57 -16.60 10.40 -1.88
C HIS A 57 -16.38 10.00 -3.34
N ARG A 58 -17.44 9.58 -4.05
CA ARG A 58 -17.36 9.09 -5.44
C ARG A 58 -16.60 10.01 -6.38
N GLY A 59 -16.68 11.33 -6.20
CA GLY A 59 -15.95 12.30 -7.03
C GLY A 59 -14.44 12.14 -6.90
N LEU A 60 -13.92 12.04 -5.69
CA LEU A 60 -12.50 11.79 -5.44
C LEU A 60 -12.10 10.38 -5.85
N LEU A 61 -12.90 9.37 -5.50
CA LEU A 61 -12.62 7.96 -5.78
C LEU A 61 -12.62 7.61 -7.27
N ASN A 62 -13.33 8.38 -8.10
CA ASN A 62 -13.38 8.21 -9.55
C ASN A 62 -12.42 9.16 -10.29
N SER A 63 -11.68 10.00 -9.57
CA SER A 63 -10.69 10.90 -10.15
C SER A 63 -9.35 10.20 -10.37
N GLU A 64 -8.49 10.80 -11.19
CA GLU A 64 -7.10 10.34 -11.40
C GLU A 64 -6.18 10.63 -10.20
N GLN A 65 -6.69 11.29 -9.16
CA GLN A 65 -5.91 11.57 -7.95
C GLN A 65 -5.96 10.40 -6.96
N ILE A 66 -6.99 9.56 -6.98
CA ILE A 66 -7.13 8.44 -6.04
C ILE A 66 -7.10 7.11 -6.76
N HIS A 67 -6.15 6.27 -6.38
CA HIS A 67 -6.03 4.91 -6.88
C HIS A 67 -6.32 3.90 -5.76
N ARG A 68 -7.28 3.00 -6.03
CA ARG A 68 -7.58 1.88 -5.14
C ARG A 68 -6.87 0.64 -5.66
N ILE A 69 -6.09 0.00 -4.80
CA ILE A 69 -5.36 -1.22 -5.11
C ILE A 69 -5.85 -2.32 -4.18
N TYR A 70 -6.23 -3.46 -4.76
CA TYR A 70 -6.67 -4.65 -4.03
C TYR A 70 -5.58 -5.71 -4.13
N LEU A 71 -5.01 -6.10 -2.99
CA LEU A 71 -3.81 -6.94 -2.95
C LEU A 71 -4.06 -8.35 -3.51
N ASP A 72 -5.27 -8.87 -3.38
CA ASP A 72 -5.70 -10.15 -3.96
C ASP A 72 -5.91 -10.10 -5.48
N GLU A 73 -6.00 -8.91 -6.09
CA GLU A 73 -6.17 -8.71 -7.54
C GLU A 73 -4.83 -8.47 -8.26
N LEU A 74 -3.71 -8.39 -7.54
CA LEU A 74 -2.39 -8.01 -8.09
C LEU A 74 -1.66 -9.11 -8.87
N GLY A 75 -2.23 -10.32 -8.99
CA GLY A 75 -1.60 -11.43 -9.72
C GLY A 75 -0.50 -12.14 -8.91
N ASP A 76 0.45 -12.76 -9.62
CA ASP A 76 1.47 -13.59 -8.96
C ASP A 76 2.45 -12.75 -8.14
N ILE A 77 2.55 -13.07 -6.84
CA ILE A 77 3.47 -12.45 -5.86
C ILE A 77 4.92 -12.46 -6.37
N GLN A 78 5.32 -13.48 -7.15
CA GLN A 78 6.66 -13.55 -7.73
C GLN A 78 6.95 -12.45 -8.76
N GLN A 79 5.93 -11.83 -9.34
CA GLN A 79 6.09 -10.74 -10.30
C GLN A 79 5.98 -9.36 -9.62
N LEU A 80 5.46 -9.30 -8.40
CA LEU A 80 5.25 -8.04 -7.68
C LEU A 80 6.55 -7.45 -7.13
N PRO A 81 6.68 -6.10 -7.08
CA PRO A 81 7.77 -5.46 -6.35
C PRO A 81 7.85 -5.99 -4.90
N VAL A 82 9.06 -6.13 -4.36
CA VAL A 82 9.30 -6.79 -3.05
C VAL A 82 8.40 -6.24 -1.95
N TRP A 83 8.24 -4.91 -1.87
CA TRP A 83 7.41 -4.24 -0.87
C TRP A 83 5.92 -4.59 -0.99
N VAL A 84 5.44 -4.71 -2.23
CA VAL A 84 4.04 -5.08 -2.52
C VAL A 84 3.82 -6.54 -2.20
N GLY A 85 4.73 -7.43 -2.61
CA GLY A 85 4.63 -8.84 -2.24
C GLY A 85 4.71 -9.05 -0.72
N LEU A 86 5.49 -8.24 0.01
CA LEU A 86 5.50 -8.25 1.48
C LEU A 86 4.13 -7.85 2.07
N MET A 87 3.46 -6.85 1.49
CA MET A 87 2.09 -6.49 1.89
C MET A 87 1.11 -7.64 1.62
N VAL A 88 1.19 -8.30 0.46
CA VAL A 88 0.36 -9.48 0.16
C VAL A 88 0.58 -10.61 1.17
N LEU A 89 1.80 -10.84 1.64
CA LEU A 89 2.04 -11.87 2.68
C LEU A 89 1.27 -11.61 3.98
N THR A 90 0.99 -10.35 4.32
CA THR A 90 0.20 -10.01 5.51
C THR A 90 -1.28 -10.36 5.38
N THR A 91 -1.76 -10.59 4.15
CA THR A 91 -3.15 -10.95 3.88
C THR A 91 -3.34 -12.47 3.75
N LEU A 92 -2.26 -13.22 3.53
CA LEU A 92 -2.29 -14.67 3.39
C LEU A 92 -2.43 -15.40 4.74
N LYS A 93 -2.98 -16.61 4.68
CA LYS A 93 -3.01 -17.53 5.83
C LYS A 93 -1.59 -17.97 6.20
N GLU A 94 -1.35 -18.19 7.49
CA GLU A 94 -0.03 -18.57 8.04
C GLU A 94 0.57 -19.83 7.38
N SER A 95 -0.25 -20.74 6.86
CA SER A 95 0.22 -21.93 6.14
C SER A 95 0.73 -21.67 4.73
N GLN A 96 0.29 -20.58 4.07
CA GLN A 96 0.64 -20.23 2.69
C GLN A 96 1.78 -19.21 2.61
N ALA A 97 1.92 -18.37 3.65
CA ALA A 97 2.92 -17.31 3.71
C ALA A 97 4.39 -17.80 3.59
N PRO A 98 4.82 -18.93 4.21
CA PRO A 98 6.20 -19.40 4.12
C PRO A 98 6.61 -19.82 2.70
N ALA A 99 5.69 -20.46 1.97
CA ALA A 99 5.94 -20.86 0.58
C ALA A 99 6.02 -19.63 -0.33
N ALA A 100 5.04 -18.72 -0.22
CA ALA A 100 5.01 -17.48 -1.00
C ALA A 100 6.25 -16.59 -0.75
N THR A 101 6.71 -16.49 0.49
CA THR A 101 7.93 -15.73 0.86
C THR A 101 9.19 -16.31 0.19
N ARG A 102 9.36 -17.63 0.28
CA ARG A 102 10.56 -18.33 -0.22
C ARG A 102 10.68 -18.23 -1.74
N TYR A 103 9.59 -18.44 -2.46
CA TYR A 103 9.62 -18.40 -3.93
C TYR A 103 9.54 -16.97 -4.48
N GLY A 104 8.78 -16.08 -3.84
CA GLY A 104 8.47 -14.76 -4.39
C GLY A 104 9.33 -13.59 -3.92
N LEU A 105 9.94 -13.63 -2.73
CA LEU A 105 10.61 -12.44 -2.16
C LEU A 105 12.09 -12.65 -1.84
N LEU A 106 12.45 -13.77 -1.25
CA LEU A 106 13.83 -14.02 -0.78
C LEU A 106 14.83 -14.25 -1.92
N ASN A 107 14.36 -14.75 -3.07
CA ASN A 107 15.18 -15.01 -4.24
C ASN A 107 15.26 -13.81 -5.19
N LYS A 108 14.63 -12.68 -4.87
CA LYS A 108 14.70 -11.48 -5.73
C LYS A 108 16.04 -10.77 -5.53
N PRO A 109 16.82 -10.52 -6.60
CA PRO A 109 18.04 -9.73 -6.50
C PRO A 109 17.71 -8.31 -6.00
N LYS A 110 18.61 -7.75 -5.18
CA LYS A 110 18.44 -6.53 -4.36
C LYS A 110 18.25 -5.20 -5.14
N THR A 111 17.82 -5.23 -6.39
CA THR A 111 18.19 -4.20 -7.37
C THR A 111 17.01 -3.62 -8.12
N LEU A 112 16.43 -2.52 -7.61
CA LEU A 112 15.67 -1.54 -8.41
C LEU A 112 15.82 -0.11 -7.83
N ILE A 113 15.91 0.05 -6.50
CA ILE A 113 16.11 1.37 -5.88
C ILE A 113 17.55 1.88 -6.06
N TYR A 114 18.55 1.00 -6.00
CA TYR A 114 19.95 1.40 -6.17
C TYR A 114 20.27 1.89 -7.60
N GLN A 115 19.67 1.29 -8.62
CA GLN A 115 19.95 1.71 -10.01
C GLN A 115 19.29 3.04 -10.37
N ARG A 116 18.14 3.39 -9.77
CA ARG A 116 17.53 4.71 -9.93
C ARG A 116 18.41 5.80 -9.31
N LEU A 117 18.93 5.56 -8.10
CA LEU A 117 19.80 6.50 -7.39
C LEU A 117 21.17 6.69 -8.06
N GLU A 118 21.70 5.67 -8.74
CA GLU A 118 22.94 5.82 -9.53
C GLU A 118 22.72 6.46 -10.90
N ALA A 119 21.58 6.19 -11.56
CA ALA A 119 21.23 6.87 -12.81
C ALA A 119 21.03 8.39 -12.61
N ASP A 120 20.50 8.80 -11.46
CA ASP A 120 20.29 10.21 -11.13
C ASP A 120 21.59 10.93 -10.69
N LYS A 121 22.64 10.20 -10.29
CA LYS A 121 23.97 10.77 -9.96
C LYS A 121 24.75 11.25 -11.18
N HIS A 122 24.51 10.71 -12.36
CA HIS A 122 25.21 11.08 -13.59
C HIS A 122 24.48 12.17 -14.41
N ARG A 123 23.40 12.73 -13.86
CA ARG A 123 22.56 13.73 -14.54
C ARG A 123 22.74 15.16 -14.02
N ASN A 124 23.71 15.39 -13.14
CA ASN A 124 24.10 16.71 -12.62
C ASN A 124 25.58 16.99 -12.89
#